data_AF-A0A7S1YXD7-F1
#
_entry.id   AF-A0A7S1YXD7-F1
#
_cell.length_a   1.000
_cell.length_b   1.000
_cell.length_c   1.000
_cell.angle_alpha   90.00
_cell.angle_beta   90.00
_cell.angle_gamma   90.00
#
_symmetry.space_group_name_H-M   'P 1'
#
loop_
_entity.id
_entity.type
_entity.pdbx_description
1 polymer ?
#
loop_
_entity_poly.entity_id
_entity_poly.type
_entity_poly.pdbx_seq_one_letter_code
_entity_poly.pdbx_strand_id
1 'polypeptide(L)'
;PSSPNNKKQKVKTIQSTKESTTTPLKKEKKQPANIITPSPSLPSSKNKKQILRLYSNDLAKVSPQNDWVDLHISPQELRPSFTLTTGQCFHWIAVEQDESAEDTSTTSKTAKTSAWGTHDAQEWVGIIPTDTTTITGSSIVISIRETPSTTLYRILYSLSPINERKVAEIIQDYFQLHITLEPLYQEWSLRDERLKRIAEVLPGVRIIRQDPIECLFSFICSSNNNIPRITKILSSFREMYGDFLLNL
;
A
#
# COMPACT_ATOMS: atom_id res chain seq x y z
N PRO A 1 33.97 6.39 -61.64
CA PRO A 1 33.75 7.52 -62.57
C PRO A 1 32.57 8.41 -62.10
N SER A 2 32.92 9.55 -61.50
CA SER A 2 32.23 10.87 -61.52
C SER A 2 30.70 10.99 -61.27
N SER A 3 30.33 11.33 -60.01
CA SER A 3 29.76 12.62 -59.51
C SER A 3 29.12 13.65 -60.47
N PRO A 4 28.50 14.76 -59.98
CA PRO A 4 27.56 15.00 -58.84
C PRO A 4 26.50 16.12 -59.11
N ASN A 5 25.58 16.41 -58.17
CA ASN A 5 25.25 17.78 -57.67
C ASN A 5 24.13 17.73 -56.60
N ASN A 6 24.36 18.02 -55.31
CA ASN A 6 24.52 19.31 -54.60
C ASN A 6 23.28 20.23 -54.59
N LYS A 7 22.70 20.40 -53.39
CA LYS A 7 22.47 21.73 -52.78
C LYS A 7 22.44 21.63 -51.24
N LYS A 8 23.40 22.31 -50.62
CA LYS A 8 23.56 22.58 -49.19
C LYS A 8 22.75 23.83 -48.82
N GLN A 9 22.22 23.90 -47.60
CA GLN A 9 22.06 25.17 -46.87
C GLN A 9 22.72 25.08 -45.49
N LYS A 10 23.53 26.11 -45.19
CA LYS A 10 24.31 26.37 -43.96
C LYS A 10 23.44 27.10 -42.93
N VAL A 11 23.40 26.65 -41.67
CA VAL A 11 24.10 27.20 -40.47
C VAL A 11 23.80 28.66 -40.10
N LYS A 12 23.32 28.90 -38.87
CA LYS A 12 23.99 29.75 -37.86
C LYS A 12 23.36 29.70 -36.46
N THR A 13 24.20 29.29 -35.51
CA THR A 13 24.14 29.48 -34.05
C THR A 13 24.27 30.96 -33.69
N ILE A 14 23.56 31.42 -32.66
CA ILE A 14 23.84 32.69 -31.96
C ILE A 14 23.92 32.40 -30.45
N GLN A 15 25.09 32.71 -29.87
CA GLN A 15 25.32 32.92 -28.43
C GLN A 15 25.18 34.43 -28.12
N SER A 16 24.73 34.78 -26.92
CA SER A 16 24.98 36.08 -26.25
C SER A 16 24.60 35.93 -24.77
N THR A 17 25.58 35.71 -23.87
CA THR A 17 26.25 36.65 -22.93
C THR A 17 25.46 37.04 -21.67
N LYS A 18 26.12 36.82 -20.52
CA LYS A 18 25.75 37.23 -19.16
C LYS A 18 25.95 38.74 -19.00
N GLU A 19 25.09 39.39 -18.22
CA GLU A 19 25.49 40.54 -17.39
C GLU A 19 24.60 40.67 -16.15
N SER A 20 25.24 40.97 -15.03
CA SER A 20 24.71 41.08 -13.67
C SER A 20 24.56 42.55 -13.28
N THR A 21 23.42 42.92 -12.68
CA THR A 21 23.36 44.13 -11.84
C THR A 21 22.28 44.01 -10.77
N THR A 22 22.71 44.02 -9.51
CA THR A 22 21.96 44.29 -8.27
C THR A 22 21.53 45.78 -8.26
N THR A 23 20.42 46.28 -7.68
CA THR A 23 19.93 46.28 -6.28
C THR A 23 18.63 47.15 -6.20
N PRO A 24 18.04 47.49 -5.03
CA PRO A 24 16.84 46.91 -4.40
C PRO A 24 15.58 47.82 -4.46
N LEU A 25 14.37 47.34 -4.10
CA LEU A 25 13.33 48.21 -3.52
C LEU A 25 12.21 47.47 -2.75
N LYS A 26 12.19 47.77 -1.45
CA LYS A 26 11.09 47.93 -0.48
C LYS A 26 9.99 46.86 -0.31
N LYS A 27 9.99 46.34 0.93
CA LYS A 27 8.87 45.72 1.65
C LYS A 27 7.64 46.66 1.66
N GLU A 28 6.51 46.17 1.17
CA GLU A 28 5.19 46.65 1.57
C GLU A 28 4.42 45.53 2.27
N LYS A 29 4.10 45.76 3.55
CA LYS A 29 3.16 44.94 4.33
C LYS A 29 1.75 45.22 3.81
N LYS A 30 1.13 44.26 3.12
CA LYS A 30 -0.33 44.21 2.97
C LYS A 30 -0.91 43.23 3.97
N GLN A 31 -1.69 43.76 4.91
CA GLN A 31 -2.56 42.97 5.80
C GLN A 31 -3.66 42.32 4.96
N PRO A 32 -4.00 41.03 5.15
CA PRO A 32 -5.21 40.47 4.57
C PRO A 32 -6.42 40.86 5.41
N ALA A 33 -7.51 41.20 4.71
CA ALA A 33 -8.81 41.50 5.29
C ALA A 33 -9.40 40.28 6.04
N ASN A 34 -10.00 40.53 7.20
CA ASN A 34 -10.73 39.55 8.00
C ASN A 34 -11.92 38.98 7.20
N ILE A 35 -11.79 37.76 6.72
CA ILE A 35 -12.93 36.90 6.38
C ILE A 35 -13.10 35.94 7.54
N ILE A 36 -14.16 36.13 8.32
CA ILE A 36 -14.57 35.24 9.40
C ILE A 36 -15.11 33.97 8.75
N THR A 37 -14.30 32.91 8.71
CA THR A 37 -14.77 31.55 8.45
C THR A 37 -14.93 30.83 9.79
N PRO A 38 -16.09 30.19 10.07
CA PRO A 38 -16.25 29.40 11.28
C PRO A 38 -15.35 28.16 11.20
N SER A 39 -14.37 28.07 12.09
CA SER A 39 -13.55 26.87 12.26
C SER A 39 -14.38 25.76 12.90
N PRO A 40 -14.44 24.54 12.33
CA PRO A 40 -14.90 23.39 13.07
C PRO A 40 -13.81 23.01 14.07
N SER A 41 -14.09 23.18 15.36
CA SER A 41 -13.21 22.77 16.44
C SER A 41 -13.02 21.25 16.41
N LEU A 42 -11.83 20.78 16.00
CA LEU A 42 -11.41 19.40 16.26
C LEU A 42 -11.27 19.20 17.78
N PRO A 43 -11.87 18.16 18.37
CA PRO A 43 -11.60 17.83 19.77
C PRO A 43 -10.13 17.41 19.92
N SER A 44 -9.40 18.15 20.75
CA SER A 44 -8.01 17.86 21.10
C SER A 44 -7.93 16.65 22.05
N SER A 45 -7.95 15.43 21.51
CA SER A 45 -7.56 14.25 22.27
C SER A 45 -6.02 14.14 22.28
N LYS A 46 -5.42 14.42 23.44
CA LYS A 46 -3.97 14.25 23.70
C LYS A 46 -3.62 12.77 23.94
N ASN A 47 -4.04 11.88 23.07
CA ASN A 47 -3.44 10.55 23.00
C ASN A 47 -2.47 10.54 21.82
N LYS A 48 -1.20 10.24 22.08
CA LYS A 48 -0.25 9.88 21.03
C LYS A 48 -0.79 8.59 20.38
N LYS A 49 -1.69 8.71 19.39
CA LYS A 49 -2.21 7.58 18.62
C LYS A 49 -1.02 6.93 17.94
N GLN A 50 -0.62 5.78 18.47
CA GLN A 50 0.42 4.93 17.92
C GLN A 50 -0.01 4.46 16.53
N ILE A 51 0.98 4.11 15.71
CA ILE A 51 0.76 3.33 14.49
C ILE A 51 -0.02 2.08 14.90
N LEU A 52 -1.14 1.80 14.23
CA LEU A 52 -1.93 0.58 14.43
C LEU A 52 -1.04 -0.64 14.26
N ARG A 53 -0.74 -1.31 15.38
CA ARG A 53 -0.11 -2.64 15.41
C ARG A 53 -1.17 -3.62 15.85
N LEU A 54 -1.13 -4.81 15.25
CA LEU A 54 -2.05 -5.89 15.57
C LEU A 54 -1.24 -7.08 16.07
N TYR A 55 -1.49 -7.50 17.31
CA TYR A 55 -0.83 -8.67 17.87
C TYR A 55 -1.69 -9.92 17.70
N SER A 56 -1.04 -11.07 17.72
CA SER A 56 -1.70 -12.37 17.59
C SER A 56 -2.71 -12.59 18.72
N ASN A 57 -2.41 -12.14 19.93
CA ASN A 57 -3.34 -12.12 21.07
C ASN A 57 -4.58 -11.25 20.88
N ASP A 58 -4.48 -10.13 20.17
CA ASP A 58 -5.64 -9.28 19.86
C ASP A 58 -6.54 -9.98 18.85
N LEU A 59 -5.94 -10.51 17.79
CA LEU A 59 -6.69 -11.24 16.77
C LEU A 59 -7.35 -12.52 17.31
N ALA A 60 -6.78 -13.16 18.34
CA ALA A 60 -7.36 -14.33 18.98
C ALA A 60 -8.66 -14.04 19.75
N LYS A 61 -8.94 -12.78 20.10
CA LYS A 61 -10.20 -12.37 20.76
C LYS A 61 -11.37 -12.34 19.78
N VAL A 62 -11.09 -12.29 18.48
CA VAL A 62 -12.10 -12.28 17.43
C VAL A 62 -12.41 -13.71 17.01
N SER A 63 -13.69 -14.08 17.09
CA SER A 63 -14.20 -15.32 16.50
C SER A 63 -14.40 -15.15 14.99
N PRO A 64 -13.60 -15.82 14.14
CA PRO A 64 -13.79 -15.76 12.69
C PRO A 64 -15.15 -16.34 12.27
N GLN A 65 -15.67 -15.92 11.13
CA GLN A 65 -16.92 -16.45 10.57
C GLN A 65 -16.73 -17.84 9.94
N ASN A 66 -15.49 -18.21 9.61
CA ASN A 66 -15.14 -19.51 9.06
C ASN A 66 -13.73 -19.94 9.44
N ASP A 67 -13.45 -21.24 9.26
CA ASP A 67 -12.10 -21.78 9.36
C ASP A 67 -11.21 -21.28 8.22
N TRP A 68 -9.91 -21.59 8.29
CA TRP A 68 -8.98 -21.28 7.21
C TRP A 68 -9.37 -22.00 5.92
N VAL A 69 -9.51 -21.23 4.84
CA VAL A 69 -9.76 -21.71 3.49
C VAL A 69 -8.51 -21.50 2.65
N ASP A 70 -8.18 -22.51 1.85
CA ASP A 70 -7.04 -22.47 0.95
C ASP A 70 -7.42 -21.79 -0.37
N LEU A 71 -6.64 -20.78 -0.81
CA LEU A 71 -6.80 -20.17 -2.13
C LEU A 71 -6.27 -21.08 -3.26
N HIS A 72 -5.55 -22.14 -2.90
CA HIS A 72 -4.88 -23.06 -3.81
C HIS A 72 -3.96 -22.33 -4.79
N ILE A 73 -3.27 -21.30 -4.30
CA ILE A 73 -2.38 -20.47 -5.10
C ILE A 73 -0.93 -20.65 -4.65
N SER A 74 -0.08 -20.95 -5.62
CA SER A 74 1.34 -21.15 -5.35
C SER A 74 2.02 -19.85 -4.89
N PRO A 75 3.03 -19.93 -4.01
CA PRO A 75 4.04 -18.91 -3.79
C PRO A 75 4.58 -18.16 -5.01
N GLN A 76 4.77 -18.86 -6.13
CA GLN A 76 5.30 -18.23 -7.34
C GLN A 76 4.28 -17.26 -7.95
N GLU A 77 3.00 -17.48 -7.68
CA GLU A 77 1.90 -16.68 -8.19
C GLU A 77 1.48 -15.61 -7.18
N LEU A 78 1.47 -15.86 -5.87
CA LEU A 78 1.13 -14.85 -4.85
C LEU A 78 2.00 -15.00 -3.59
N ARG A 79 2.70 -13.92 -3.24
CA ARG A 79 3.33 -13.71 -1.92
C ARG A 79 2.74 -12.45 -1.26
N PRO A 80 1.84 -12.59 -0.28
CA PRO A 80 1.33 -11.47 0.50
C PRO A 80 2.43 -10.60 1.11
N SER A 81 3.52 -11.19 1.63
CA SER A 81 4.64 -10.42 2.18
C SER A 81 5.27 -9.46 1.18
N PHE A 82 5.42 -9.87 -0.08
CA PHE A 82 5.97 -9.01 -1.14
C PHE A 82 4.92 -8.19 -1.89
N THR A 83 3.63 -8.46 -1.68
CA THR A 83 2.54 -7.73 -2.35
C THR A 83 1.98 -6.63 -1.45
N LEU A 84 1.77 -6.89 -0.16
CA LEU A 84 1.06 -6.00 0.76
C LEU A 84 1.98 -4.93 1.40
N THR A 85 3.30 -5.06 1.29
CA THR A 85 4.29 -4.18 1.95
C THR A 85 5.04 -3.25 0.99
N THR A 86 4.54 -3.06 -0.24
CA THR A 86 5.22 -2.31 -1.31
C THR A 86 4.73 -0.88 -1.50
N GLY A 87 3.84 -0.39 -0.64
CA GLY A 87 3.28 0.96 -0.73
C GLY A 87 2.24 1.16 -1.82
N GLN A 88 1.76 0.07 -2.44
CA GLN A 88 0.58 0.15 -3.30
C GLN A 88 -0.70 0.36 -2.49
N CYS A 89 -0.86 -0.29 -1.32
CA CYS A 89 -2.01 -0.10 -0.41
C CYS A 89 -1.55 0.21 1.02
N PHE A 90 -2.47 0.75 1.83
CA PHE A 90 -2.21 1.18 3.22
C PHE A 90 -3.31 0.73 4.21
N HIS A 91 -4.11 -0.28 3.86
CA HIS A 91 -5.19 -0.82 4.69
C HIS A 91 -4.92 -2.24 5.21
N TRP A 92 -3.77 -2.82 4.87
CA TRP A 92 -3.32 -4.11 5.40
C TRP A 92 -2.41 -3.89 6.62
N ILE A 93 -2.69 -4.63 7.68
CA ILE A 93 -1.94 -4.58 8.94
C ILE A 93 -1.30 -5.95 9.14
N ALA A 94 0.02 -6.01 9.24
CA ALA A 94 0.74 -7.23 9.58
C ALA A 94 0.41 -7.65 11.02
N VAL A 95 0.17 -8.95 11.21
CA VAL A 95 -0.04 -9.53 12.54
C VAL A 95 1.33 -9.86 13.13
N GLU A 96 1.69 -9.17 14.21
CA GLU A 96 2.92 -9.41 14.96
C GLU A 96 2.73 -10.61 15.92
N GLN A 97 3.77 -11.42 16.08
CA GLN A 97 3.81 -12.42 17.15
C GLN A 97 4.14 -11.73 18.47
N ASP A 98 3.46 -12.14 19.53
CA ASP A 98 3.80 -11.71 20.87
C ASP A 98 5.17 -12.33 21.26
N GLU A 99 6.16 -11.50 21.63
CA GLU A 99 7.43 -12.03 22.15
C GLU A 99 7.14 -12.82 23.43
N SER A 100 7.36 -14.14 23.41
CA SER A 100 7.24 -14.97 24.61
C SER A 100 8.30 -14.56 25.62
N ALA A 101 7.88 -14.24 26.84
CA ALA A 101 8.68 -13.66 27.91
C ALA A 101 9.80 -14.55 28.51
N GLU A 102 10.25 -15.62 27.83
CA GLU A 102 11.14 -16.64 28.42
C GLU A 102 12.61 -16.60 27.97
N ASP A 103 13.00 -15.91 26.90
CA ASP A 103 14.42 -15.87 26.50
C ASP A 103 15.17 -14.65 27.04
N THR A 104 15.31 -14.61 28.37
CA THR A 104 16.29 -13.73 29.03
C THR A 104 17.65 -14.40 29.06
N SER A 105 18.29 -14.58 27.90
CA SER A 105 19.76 -14.52 27.76
C SER A 105 20.17 -14.84 26.32
N THR A 106 20.57 -13.80 25.59
CA THR A 106 21.78 -13.73 24.72
C THR A 106 21.50 -12.81 23.53
N THR A 107 21.98 -11.57 23.66
CA THR A 107 22.15 -10.58 22.58
C THR A 107 20.87 -10.08 21.92
N SER A 108 20.39 -8.93 22.40
CA SER A 108 19.34 -8.09 21.82
C SER A 108 19.62 -7.74 20.35
N LYS A 109 19.19 -8.59 19.41
CA LYS A 109 18.86 -8.16 18.06
C LYS A 109 17.44 -7.62 18.12
N THR A 110 17.29 -6.34 18.43
CA THR A 110 16.04 -5.62 18.14
C THR A 110 15.69 -5.91 16.68
N ALA A 111 14.66 -6.72 16.43
CA ALA A 111 14.16 -6.96 15.09
C ALA A 111 13.92 -5.59 14.46
N LYS A 112 14.58 -5.30 13.33
CA LYS A 112 14.44 -4.01 12.66
C LYS A 112 13.01 -3.93 12.15
N THR A 113 12.16 -3.22 12.90
CA THR A 113 10.77 -2.97 12.53
C THR A 113 10.76 -1.98 11.37
N SER A 114 10.10 -2.37 10.28
CA SER A 114 9.92 -1.50 9.12
C SER A 114 8.69 -0.60 9.31
N ALA A 115 8.49 0.36 8.41
CA ALA A 115 7.27 1.16 8.40
C ALA A 115 5.98 0.34 8.14
N TRP A 116 6.14 -0.91 7.68
CA TRP A 116 5.06 -1.86 7.36
C TRP A 116 4.87 -2.97 8.40
N GLY A 117 5.62 -2.93 9.51
CA GLY A 117 5.65 -4.01 10.51
C GLY A 117 6.93 -4.83 10.46
N THR A 118 6.87 -6.06 10.97
CA THR A 118 8.00 -6.98 11.00
C THR A 118 8.20 -7.65 9.64
N HIS A 119 9.46 -7.94 9.28
CA HIS A 119 9.81 -8.53 7.99
C HIS A 119 9.49 -10.04 7.89
N ASP A 120 9.21 -10.67 9.02
CA ASP A 120 8.88 -12.08 9.19
C ASP A 120 7.37 -12.31 9.37
N ALA A 121 6.54 -11.27 9.23
CA ALA A 121 5.09 -11.42 9.27
C ALA A 121 4.63 -12.43 8.21
N GLN A 122 3.73 -13.32 8.60
CA GLN A 122 3.13 -14.34 7.73
C GLN A 122 1.61 -14.21 7.65
N GLU A 123 1.00 -13.34 8.45
CA GLU A 123 -0.43 -13.08 8.48
C GLU A 123 -0.69 -11.58 8.42
N TRP A 124 -1.70 -11.18 7.65
CA TRP A 124 -2.15 -9.79 7.53
C TRP A 124 -3.66 -9.73 7.65
N VAL A 125 -4.14 -8.69 8.32
CA VAL A 125 -5.57 -8.37 8.38
C VAL A 125 -5.82 -7.14 7.52
N GLY A 126 -6.87 -7.20 6.72
CA GLY A 126 -7.21 -6.10 5.82
C GLY A 126 -8.67 -6.13 5.39
N ILE A 127 -9.05 -5.04 4.74
CA ILE A 127 -10.40 -4.82 4.22
C ILE A 127 -10.35 -4.99 2.70
N ILE A 128 -11.35 -5.70 2.15
CA ILE A 128 -11.57 -5.78 0.70
C ILE A 128 -13.01 -5.33 0.41
N PRO A 129 -13.22 -4.34 -0.47
CA PRO A 129 -14.53 -3.95 -0.96
C PRO A 129 -15.18 -5.10 -1.74
N THR A 130 -16.45 -5.37 -1.48
CA THR A 130 -17.23 -6.44 -2.15
C THR A 130 -18.03 -5.92 -3.33
N ASP A 131 -18.39 -4.64 -3.32
CA ASP A 131 -19.08 -3.95 -4.40
C ASP A 131 -18.47 -2.57 -4.58
N THR A 132 -17.83 -2.33 -5.73
CA THR A 132 -17.26 -1.04 -6.10
C THR A 132 -18.22 -0.20 -6.97
N THR A 133 -19.41 -0.72 -7.27
CA THR A 133 -20.39 -0.04 -8.15
C THR A 133 -21.28 0.93 -7.40
N THR A 134 -21.39 0.79 -6.07
CA THR A 134 -22.19 1.65 -5.21
C THR A 134 -21.30 2.56 -4.35
N ILE A 135 -21.76 3.80 -4.13
CA ILE A 135 -21.05 4.79 -3.30
C ILE A 135 -20.91 4.32 -1.83
N THR A 136 -21.84 3.47 -1.37
CA THR A 136 -21.87 2.89 -0.02
C THR A 136 -21.44 1.42 -0.01
N GLY A 137 -20.48 1.07 -0.88
CA GLY A 137 -20.07 -0.33 -1.12
C GLY A 137 -19.83 -1.12 0.16
N SER A 138 -20.37 -2.34 0.23
CA SER A 138 -20.13 -3.25 1.34
C SER A 138 -18.68 -3.72 1.34
N SER A 139 -18.10 -3.95 2.51
CA SER A 139 -16.72 -4.44 2.65
C SER A 139 -16.66 -5.68 3.55
N ILE A 140 -15.65 -6.51 3.31
CA ILE A 140 -15.30 -7.65 4.17
C ILE A 140 -13.98 -7.38 4.86
N VAL A 141 -13.86 -7.83 6.11
CA VAL A 141 -12.59 -7.88 6.84
C VAL A 141 -12.10 -9.32 6.77
N ILE A 142 -10.90 -9.53 6.23
CA ILE A 142 -10.29 -10.84 6.13
C ILE A 142 -8.94 -10.87 6.80
N SER A 143 -8.56 -12.06 7.29
CA SER A 143 -7.18 -12.41 7.55
C SER A 143 -6.65 -13.25 6.40
N ILE A 144 -5.48 -12.88 5.88
CA ILE A 144 -4.74 -13.63 4.88
C ILE A 144 -3.43 -14.11 5.47
N ARG A 145 -3.09 -15.38 5.24
CA ARG A 145 -1.87 -15.99 5.75
C ARG A 145 -1.11 -16.66 4.62
N GLU A 146 0.16 -16.33 4.48
CA GLU A 146 1.03 -17.04 3.55
C GLU A 146 1.66 -18.26 4.21
N THR A 147 1.92 -19.29 3.42
CA THR A 147 2.59 -20.53 3.87
C THR A 147 3.69 -20.90 2.87
N PRO A 148 4.56 -21.87 3.19
CA PRO A 148 5.57 -22.31 2.23
C PRO A 148 5.00 -22.84 0.90
N SER A 149 3.76 -23.35 0.89
CA SER A 149 3.16 -24.03 -0.28
C SER A 149 1.92 -23.35 -0.86
N THR A 150 1.19 -22.55 -0.07
CA THR A 150 -0.05 -21.88 -0.52
C THR A 150 -0.33 -20.57 0.24
N THR A 151 -1.42 -19.88 -0.11
CA THR A 151 -1.99 -18.77 0.64
C THR A 151 -3.36 -19.15 1.19
N LEU A 152 -3.58 -18.93 2.48
CA LEU A 152 -4.84 -19.18 3.18
C LEU A 152 -5.56 -17.87 3.48
N TYR A 153 -6.87 -17.93 3.62
CA TYR A 153 -7.67 -16.80 4.10
C TYR A 153 -8.77 -17.26 5.07
N ARG A 154 -9.26 -16.33 5.88
CA ARG A 154 -10.47 -16.48 6.69
C ARG A 154 -11.20 -15.15 6.81
N ILE A 155 -12.50 -15.20 7.01
CA ILE A 155 -13.38 -14.05 7.14
C ILE A 155 -13.48 -13.69 8.62
N LEU A 156 -13.11 -12.47 8.97
CA LEU A 156 -13.27 -11.93 10.32
C LEU A 156 -14.60 -11.21 10.47
N TYR A 157 -15.04 -10.51 9.42
CA TYR A 157 -16.30 -9.77 9.43
C TYR A 157 -16.85 -9.60 8.01
N SER A 158 -18.18 -9.67 7.89
CA SER A 158 -18.96 -9.32 6.71
C SER A 158 -20.31 -8.77 7.16
N LEU A 159 -20.76 -7.67 6.56
CA LEU A 159 -22.04 -7.03 6.90
C LEU A 159 -23.26 -7.89 6.48
N SER A 160 -23.13 -8.58 5.35
CA SER A 160 -24.16 -9.49 4.83
C SER A 160 -23.61 -10.91 4.72
N PRO A 161 -24.46 -11.95 4.86
CA PRO A 161 -24.03 -13.32 4.61
C PRO A 161 -23.49 -13.44 3.18
N ILE A 162 -22.19 -13.68 3.08
CA ILE A 162 -21.50 -13.93 1.83
C ILE A 162 -20.96 -15.35 1.87
N ASN A 163 -21.23 -16.14 0.83
CA ASN A 163 -20.72 -17.50 0.80
C ASN A 163 -19.21 -17.50 0.46
N GLU A 164 -18.52 -18.54 0.91
CA GLU A 164 -17.06 -18.65 0.77
C GLU A 164 -16.59 -18.59 -0.68
N ARG A 165 -17.36 -19.16 -1.63
CA ARG A 165 -17.07 -19.10 -3.07
C ARG A 165 -17.03 -17.66 -3.57
N LYS A 166 -17.99 -16.82 -3.15
CA LYS A 166 -18.04 -15.42 -3.56
C LYS A 166 -16.87 -14.63 -2.96
N VAL A 167 -16.47 -14.93 -1.72
CA VAL A 167 -15.28 -14.34 -1.11
C VAL A 167 -14.01 -14.75 -1.87
N ALA A 168 -13.88 -16.01 -2.26
CA ALA A 168 -12.76 -16.47 -3.07
C ALA A 168 -12.68 -15.73 -4.41
N GLU A 169 -13.81 -15.51 -5.10
CA GLU A 169 -13.86 -14.69 -6.33
C GLU A 169 -13.39 -13.25 -6.09
N ILE A 170 -13.83 -12.63 -4.99
CA ILE A 170 -13.45 -11.26 -4.63
C ILE A 170 -11.94 -11.18 -4.34
N ILE A 171 -11.39 -12.14 -3.61
CA ILE A 171 -9.95 -12.22 -3.33
C ILE A 171 -9.16 -12.44 -4.63
N GLN A 172 -9.64 -13.35 -5.50
CA GLN A 172 -9.02 -13.61 -6.80
C GLN A 172 -9.01 -12.36 -7.68
N ASP A 173 -10.09 -11.57 -7.71
CA ASP A 173 -10.15 -10.32 -8.45
C ASP A 173 -9.24 -9.24 -7.84
N TYR A 174 -9.28 -9.08 -6.52
CA TYR A 174 -8.46 -8.10 -5.79
C TYR A 174 -6.96 -8.31 -6.00
N PHE A 175 -6.49 -9.57 -5.95
CA PHE A 175 -5.09 -9.90 -6.25
C PHE A 175 -4.83 -10.17 -7.74
N GLN A 176 -5.82 -10.01 -8.63
CA GLN A 176 -5.71 -10.28 -10.06
C GLN A 176 -5.18 -11.69 -10.39
N LEU A 177 -5.61 -12.71 -9.65
CA LEU A 177 -5.14 -14.10 -9.76
C LEU A 177 -5.51 -14.78 -11.08
N HIS A 178 -6.41 -14.19 -11.86
CA HIS A 178 -6.72 -14.64 -13.23
C HIS A 178 -5.56 -14.40 -14.21
N ILE A 179 -4.58 -13.56 -13.85
CA ILE A 179 -3.36 -13.34 -14.64
C ILE A 179 -2.25 -14.23 -14.08
N THR A 180 -1.76 -15.18 -14.88
CA THR A 180 -0.61 -16.03 -14.51
C THR A 180 0.68 -15.21 -14.52
N LEU A 181 1.43 -15.26 -13.43
CA LEU A 181 2.63 -14.45 -13.22
C LEU A 181 3.88 -15.05 -13.87
N GLU A 182 3.98 -16.39 -13.91
CA GLU A 182 5.12 -17.08 -14.50
C GLU A 182 5.47 -16.61 -15.94
N PRO A 183 4.53 -16.55 -16.91
CA PRO A 183 4.84 -16.07 -18.25
C PRO A 183 5.33 -14.63 -18.28
N LEU A 184 4.79 -13.76 -17.40
CA LEU A 184 5.22 -12.36 -17.30
C LEU A 184 6.66 -12.26 -16.78
N TYR A 185 6.98 -13.04 -15.74
CA TYR A 185 8.33 -13.08 -15.19
C TYR A 185 9.33 -13.61 -16.21
N GLN A 186 8.99 -14.65 -16.96
CA GLN A 186 9.81 -15.16 -18.06
C GLN A 186 10.02 -14.06 -19.12
N GLU A 187 8.95 -13.39 -19.53
CA GLU A 187 8.99 -12.34 -20.54
C GLU A 187 9.90 -11.16 -20.14
N TRP A 188 9.77 -10.69 -18.90
CA TRP A 188 10.56 -9.60 -18.35
C TRP A 188 12.03 -10.00 -18.13
N SER A 189 12.26 -11.22 -17.66
CA SER A 189 13.61 -11.76 -17.43
C SER A 189 14.40 -11.93 -18.73
N LEU A 190 13.73 -12.25 -19.84
CA LEU A 190 14.36 -12.32 -21.16
C LEU A 190 14.82 -10.95 -21.68
N ARG A 191 14.20 -9.85 -21.22
CA ARG A 191 14.47 -8.49 -21.70
C ARG A 191 15.38 -7.68 -20.79
N ASP A 192 15.41 -7.96 -19.48
CA ASP A 192 16.23 -7.24 -18.50
C ASP A 192 16.84 -8.21 -17.48
N GLU A 193 18.17 -8.37 -17.52
CA GLU A 193 18.94 -9.21 -16.60
C GLU A 193 18.77 -8.78 -15.12
N ARG A 194 18.51 -7.50 -14.86
CA ARG A 194 18.20 -7.03 -13.50
C ARG A 194 16.82 -7.52 -13.05
N LEU A 195 15.83 -7.50 -13.94
CA LEU A 195 14.51 -8.06 -13.63
C LEU A 195 14.56 -9.56 -13.43
N LYS A 196 15.40 -10.28 -14.18
CA LYS A 196 15.65 -11.70 -13.97
C LYS A 196 16.12 -12.00 -12.54
N ARG A 197 17.15 -11.29 -12.06
CA ARG A 197 17.63 -11.45 -10.68
C ARG A 197 16.57 -11.09 -9.64
N ILE A 198 15.73 -10.09 -9.92
CA ILE A 198 14.64 -9.68 -9.02
C ILE A 198 13.57 -10.78 -8.96
N ALA A 199 13.17 -11.35 -10.10
CA ALA A 199 12.19 -12.42 -10.19
C ALA A 199 12.59 -13.68 -9.41
N GLU A 200 13.90 -13.97 -9.32
CA GLU A 200 14.44 -15.09 -8.53
C GLU A 200 14.27 -14.91 -7.02
N VAL A 201 14.33 -13.66 -6.52
CA VAL A 201 14.31 -13.36 -5.08
C VAL A 201 12.97 -12.81 -4.57
N LEU A 202 12.12 -12.29 -5.45
CA LEU A 202 10.79 -11.76 -5.13
C LEU A 202 9.70 -12.46 -5.97
N PRO A 203 9.44 -13.77 -5.74
CA PRO A 203 8.34 -14.47 -6.40
C PRO A 203 6.98 -13.94 -5.95
N GLY A 204 5.95 -14.07 -6.81
CA GLY A 204 4.57 -13.82 -6.40
C GLY A 204 4.23 -12.35 -6.09
N VAL A 205 5.06 -11.39 -6.52
CA VAL A 205 4.73 -9.96 -6.38
C VAL A 205 3.63 -9.60 -7.37
N ARG A 206 2.51 -9.11 -6.85
CA ARG A 206 1.37 -8.68 -7.66
C ARG A 206 1.05 -7.20 -7.52
N ILE A 207 0.42 -6.66 -8.55
CA ILE A 207 -0.29 -5.39 -8.46
C ILE A 207 -1.72 -5.69 -8.03
N ILE A 208 -2.21 -5.03 -6.99
CA ILE A 208 -3.58 -5.22 -6.49
C ILE A 208 -4.59 -4.32 -7.22
N ARG A 209 -5.81 -4.82 -7.39
CA ARG A 209 -6.95 -4.07 -7.93
C ARG A 209 -7.68 -3.35 -6.79
N GLN A 210 -7.21 -2.16 -6.46
CA GLN A 210 -7.80 -1.33 -5.40
C GLN A 210 -9.11 -0.66 -5.81
N ASP A 211 -9.91 -0.31 -4.82
CA ASP A 211 -11.00 0.64 -5.01
C ASP A 211 -10.47 2.00 -5.52
N PRO A 212 -11.04 2.58 -6.60
CA PRO A 212 -10.55 3.82 -7.16
C PRO A 212 -10.59 5.01 -6.19
N ILE A 213 -11.57 5.07 -5.28
CA ILE A 213 -11.71 6.16 -4.31
C ILE A 213 -10.66 6.04 -3.22
N GLU A 214 -10.49 4.85 -2.63
CA GLU A 214 -9.44 4.58 -1.65
C GLU A 214 -8.05 4.83 -2.25
N CYS A 215 -7.80 4.34 -3.47
CA CYS A 215 -6.55 4.54 -4.18
C CYS A 215 -6.27 6.05 -4.38
N LEU A 216 -7.23 6.80 -4.91
CA LEU A 216 -7.10 8.24 -5.15
C LEU A 216 -6.76 9.00 -3.86
N PHE A 217 -7.53 8.81 -2.79
CA PHE A 217 -7.27 9.52 -1.54
C PHE A 217 -5.96 9.09 -0.87
N SER A 218 -5.60 7.80 -0.96
CA SER A 218 -4.33 7.28 -0.47
C SER A 218 -3.15 7.97 -1.14
N PHE A 219 -3.18 8.11 -2.47
CA PHE A 219 -2.11 8.77 -3.22
C PHE A 219 -2.10 10.29 -3.09
N ILE A 220 -3.26 10.94 -2.88
CA ILE A 220 -3.29 12.36 -2.49
C ILE A 220 -2.57 12.56 -1.15
N CYS A 221 -2.79 11.66 -0.18
CA CYS A 221 -2.14 11.72 1.13
C CYS A 221 -0.65 11.36 1.10
N SER A 222 -0.18 10.66 0.06
CA SER A 222 1.21 10.22 -0.09
C SER A 222 2.15 11.28 -0.67
N SER A 223 1.61 12.32 -1.32
CA SER A 223 2.40 13.39 -1.91
C SER A 223 3.32 14.05 -0.88
N ASN A 224 4.63 14.01 -1.15
CA ASN A 224 5.69 14.52 -0.29
C ASN A 224 5.60 14.03 1.16
N ASN A 225 5.38 12.72 1.33
CA ASN A 225 5.12 12.11 2.61
C ASN A 225 5.85 10.76 2.77
N ASN A 226 6.00 10.29 4.01
CA ASN A 226 6.57 8.97 4.30
C ASN A 226 5.48 8.03 4.82
N ILE A 227 5.71 6.72 4.68
CA ILE A 227 4.73 5.67 5.02
C ILE A 227 4.11 5.89 6.40
N PRO A 228 4.86 6.11 7.51
CA PRO A 228 4.25 6.33 8.83
C PRO A 228 3.26 7.49 8.88
N ARG A 229 3.57 8.60 8.21
CA ARG A 229 2.69 9.78 8.20
C ARG A 229 1.51 9.61 7.23
N ILE A 230 1.67 8.89 6.12
CA ILE A 230 0.57 8.50 5.23
C ILE A 230 -0.42 7.64 6.00
N THR A 231 0.04 6.56 6.62
CA THR A 231 -0.78 5.64 7.42
C THR A 231 -1.54 6.37 8.52
N LYS A 232 -0.90 7.34 9.19
CA LYS A 232 -1.56 8.17 10.21
C LYS A 232 -2.68 9.05 9.65
N ILE A 233 -2.46 9.70 8.51
CA ILE A 233 -3.47 10.52 7.85
C ILE A 233 -4.67 9.64 7.47
N LEU A 234 -4.41 8.51 6.80
CA LEU A 234 -5.46 7.59 6.37
C LEU A 234 -6.22 6.96 7.55
N SER A 235 -5.53 6.59 8.63
CA SER A 235 -6.18 6.15 9.87
C SER A 235 -7.11 7.22 10.43
N SER A 236 -6.71 8.49 10.42
CA SER A 236 -7.56 9.59 10.90
C SER A 236 -8.79 9.80 10.00
N PHE A 237 -8.64 9.65 8.67
CA PHE A 237 -9.78 9.67 7.74
C PHE A 237 -10.76 8.54 8.02
N ARG A 238 -10.27 7.31 8.18
CA ARG A 238 -11.09 6.13 8.47
C ARG A 238 -11.83 6.26 9.79
N GLU A 239 -11.18 6.78 10.84
CA GLU A 239 -11.82 7.02 12.14
C GLU A 239 -12.90 8.12 12.10
N MET A 240 -12.74 9.13 11.25
CA MET A 240 -13.64 10.29 11.20
C MET A 240 -14.82 10.10 10.25
N TYR A 241 -14.61 9.39 9.15
CA TYR A 241 -15.57 9.28 8.04
C TYR A 241 -15.89 7.85 7.62
N GLY A 242 -15.17 6.86 8.14
CA GLY A 242 -15.39 5.45 7.80
C GLY A 242 -16.48 4.82 8.66
N ASP A 243 -17.02 3.71 8.16
CA ASP A 243 -17.93 2.87 8.92
C ASP A 243 -17.17 1.98 9.90
N PHE A 244 -17.73 1.80 11.09
CA PHE A 244 -17.19 0.84 12.05
C PHE A 244 -17.49 -0.59 11.58
N LEU A 245 -16.45 -1.40 11.41
CA LEU A 245 -16.57 -2.79 10.95
C LEU A 245 -16.36 -3.81 12.07
N LEU A 246 -15.24 -3.69 12.78
CA LEU A 246 -14.78 -4.69 13.75
C LEU A 246 -13.89 -4.03 14.82
N ASN A 247 -14.00 -4.52 16.06
CA ASN A 247 -13.06 -4.22 17.13
C ASN A 247 -12.12 -5.43 17.31
N LEU A 248 -10.80 -5.17 17.28
CA LEU A 248 -9.73 -6.15 17.48
C LEU A 248 -9.18 -6.05 18.92
#